data_AF-A0A9X5ZNV6-F1
#
_entry.id   AF-A0A9X5ZNV6-F1
#
_cell.length_a   1.000
_cell.length_b   1.000
_cell.length_c   1.000
_cell.angle_alpha   90.00
_cell.angle_beta   90.00
_cell.angle_gamma   90.00
#
_symmetry.space_group_name_H-M   'P 1'
#
loop_
_entity.id
_entity.type
_entity.pdbx_description
1 polymer ?
#
loop_
_entity_poly.entity_id
_entity_poly.type
_entity_poly.pdbx_seq_one_letter_code
_entity_poly.pdbx_strand_id
1 'polypeptide(L)'
;MKHETELKKIERELEYLKITKRELQFQDKQHDRKKRTKRLIETGALCEKYFDMYHMTIEDREEVFKIFSNYIKANTPNRFHKKENT
;
A
#
# COMPACT_ATOMS: atom_id res chain seq x y z
N MET A 1 -9.58 47.90 14.84
CA MET A 1 -8.98 48.01 13.49
C MET A 1 -7.79 47.06 13.32
N LYS A 2 -6.63 47.28 13.96
CA LYS A 2 -5.42 46.43 13.78
C LYS A 2 -5.62 44.93 14.11
N HIS A 3 -6.25 44.63 15.25
CA HIS A 3 -6.48 43.24 15.69
C HIS A 3 -7.45 42.46 14.79
N GLU A 4 -8.41 43.14 14.18
CA GLU A 4 -9.35 42.50 13.25
C GLU A 4 -8.68 42.11 11.93
N THR A 5 -7.71 42.89 11.48
CA THR A 5 -6.90 42.58 10.30
C THR A 5 -6.00 41.37 10.54
N GLU A 6 -5.41 41.26 11.73
CA GLU A 6 -4.60 40.09 12.13
C GLU A 6 -5.46 38.82 12.24
N LEU A 7 -6.67 38.92 12.83
CA LEU A 7 -7.61 37.79 12.89
C LEU A 7 -7.97 37.27 11.49
N LYS A 8 -8.33 38.17 10.56
CA LYS A 8 -8.60 37.82 9.15
C LYS A 8 -7.39 37.22 8.42
N LYS A 9 -6.17 37.52 8.86
CA LYS A 9 -4.96 36.91 8.30
C LYS A 9 -4.79 35.48 8.81
N ILE A 10 -4.96 35.27 10.11
CA ILE A 10 -4.89 33.95 10.76
C ILE A 10 -5.98 33.01 10.20
N GLU A 11 -7.21 33.50 10.01
CA GLU A 11 -8.30 32.69 9.43
C GLU A 11 -7.98 32.20 8.01
N ARG A 12 -7.40 33.07 7.17
CA ARG A 12 -6.98 32.70 5.81
C ARG A 12 -5.87 31.66 5.83
N GLU A 13 -4.91 31.81 6.74
CA GLU A 13 -3.81 30.85 6.90
C GLU A 13 -4.31 29.50 7.40
N LEU A 14 -5.26 29.48 8.34
CA LEU A 14 -5.92 28.26 8.80
C LEU A 14 -6.64 27.53 7.67
N GLU A 15 -7.35 28.26 6.81
CA GLU A 15 -8.05 27.64 5.68
C GLU A 15 -7.06 27.09 4.65
N TYR A 16 -5.99 27.83 4.35
CA TYR A 16 -4.91 27.34 3.50
C TYR A 16 -4.30 26.03 4.05
N LEU A 17 -3.94 26.00 5.34
CA LEU A 17 -3.37 24.81 5.98
C LEU A 17 -4.33 23.62 5.96
N LYS A 18 -5.65 23.84 6.11
CA LYS A 18 -6.65 22.76 5.99
C LYS A 18 -6.69 22.17 4.58
N ILE A 19 -6.63 23.01 3.55
CA ILE A 19 -6.60 22.57 2.15
C ILE A 19 -5.32 21.78 1.89
N THR A 20 -4.15 22.35 2.23
CA THR A 20 -2.85 21.68 2.07
C THR A 20 -2.80 20.34 2.80
N LYS A 21 -3.33 20.25 4.02
CA LYS A 21 -3.42 18.98 4.76
C LYS A 21 -4.22 17.92 3.98
N ARG A 22 -5.37 18.29 3.41
CA ARG A 22 -6.19 17.35 2.63
C ARG A 22 -5.48 16.89 1.37
N GLU A 23 -4.79 17.80 0.68
CA GLU A 23 -4.01 17.48 -0.52
C GLU A 23 -2.87 16.51 -0.21
N LEU A 24 -2.09 16.77 0.85
CA LEU A 24 -1.02 15.88 1.30
C LEU A 24 -1.56 14.49 1.66
N GLN A 25 -2.63 14.42 2.44
CA GLN A 25 -3.27 13.14 2.78
C GLN A 25 -3.78 12.38 1.56
N PHE A 26 -4.28 13.10 0.53
CA PHE A 26 -4.68 12.49 -0.72
C PHE A 26 -3.47 11.95 -1.49
N GLN A 27 -2.39 12.73 -1.59
CA GLN A 27 -1.14 12.32 -2.25
C GLN A 27 -0.54 11.07 -1.59
N ASP A 28 -0.47 11.03 -0.26
CA ASP A 28 0.00 9.86 0.50
C ASP A 28 -0.82 8.61 0.17
N LYS A 29 -2.15 8.74 0.17
CA LYS A 29 -3.04 7.64 -0.21
C LYS A 29 -2.80 7.17 -1.64
N GLN A 30 -2.60 8.09 -2.60
CA GLN A 30 -2.31 7.71 -3.99
C GLN A 30 -0.96 7.02 -4.11
N HIS A 31 0.05 7.50 -3.38
CA HIS A 31 1.37 6.89 -3.34
C HIS A 31 1.30 5.45 -2.80
N ASP A 32 0.59 5.22 -1.70
CA ASP A 32 0.41 3.89 -1.12
C ASP A 32 -0.35 2.94 -2.05
N ARG A 33 -1.39 3.45 -2.72
CA ARG A 33 -2.12 2.68 -3.75
C ARG A 33 -1.19 2.29 -4.90
N LYS A 34 -0.40 3.23 -5.43
CA LYS A 34 0.55 2.96 -6.52
C LYS A 34 1.60 1.93 -6.10
N LYS A 35 2.14 2.05 -4.89
CA LYS A 35 3.09 1.09 -4.31
C LYS A 35 2.47 -0.31 -4.15
N ARG A 36 1.22 -0.39 -3.68
CA ARG A 36 0.49 -1.65 -3.57
C ARG A 36 0.25 -2.29 -4.94
N THR A 37 -0.26 -1.52 -5.91
CA THR A 37 -0.50 -2.02 -7.27
C THR A 37 0.78 -2.52 -7.92
N LYS A 38 1.87 -1.76 -7.84
CA LYS A 38 3.19 -2.17 -8.35
C LYS A 38 3.62 -3.52 -7.76
N ARG A 39 3.56 -3.64 -6.42
CA ARG A 39 3.92 -4.89 -5.73
C ARG A 39 3.06 -6.07 -6.17
N LEU A 40 1.75 -5.87 -6.37
CA LEU A 40 0.84 -6.93 -6.80
C LEU A 40 1.16 -7.40 -8.23
N ILE A 41 1.48 -6.48 -9.15
CA ILE A 41 1.89 -6.80 -10.52
C ILE A 41 3.21 -7.57 -10.52
N GLU A 42 4.21 -7.09 -9.77
CA GLU A 42 5.50 -7.76 -9.65
C GLU A 42 5.35 -9.17 -9.05
N THR A 43 4.50 -9.32 -8.03
CA THR A 43 4.21 -10.63 -7.42
C THR A 43 3.53 -11.56 -8.43
N GLY A 44 2.54 -11.07 -9.19
CA GLY A 44 1.87 -11.85 -10.23
C GLY A 44 2.84 -12.35 -11.31
N ALA A 45 3.73 -11.48 -11.80
CA ALA A 45 4.74 -11.85 -12.78
C ALA A 45 5.72 -12.91 -12.26
N LEU A 46 6.10 -12.84 -10.98
CA LEU A 46 6.92 -13.87 -10.34
C LEU A 46 6.19 -15.21 -10.24
N CYS A 47 4.90 -15.19 -9.88
CA CYS A 47 4.10 -16.41 -9.82
C CYS A 47 3.99 -17.09 -11.19
N GLU A 48 3.70 -16.32 -12.25
CA GLU A 48 3.63 -16.86 -13.61
C GLU A 48 4.98 -17.44 -14.06
N LYS A 49 6.09 -16.76 -13.76
CA LYS A 49 7.44 -17.21 -14.12
C LYS A 49 7.87 -18.49 -13.39
N TYR A 50 7.64 -18.58 -12.09
CA TYR A 50 8.20 -19.66 -11.26
C TYR A 50 7.26 -20.84 -11.04
N PHE A 51 5.95 -20.63 -11.19
CA PHE A 51 4.94 -21.69 -11.02
C PHE A 51 4.20 -22.03 -12.31
N ASP A 52 4.60 -21.44 -13.44
CA ASP A 52 4.04 -21.70 -14.77
C ASP A 52 2.51 -21.49 -14.85
N MET A 53 2.00 -20.51 -14.10
CA MET A 53 0.56 -20.30 -13.89
C MET A 53 -0.13 -19.46 -14.99
N TYR A 54 0.57 -19.11 -16.08
CA TYR A 54 0.05 -18.19 -17.10
C TYR A 54 -1.26 -18.68 -17.75
N HIS A 55 -1.45 -20.00 -17.82
CA HIS A 55 -2.62 -20.65 -18.40
C HIS A 55 -3.77 -20.86 -17.40
N MET A 56 -3.53 -20.64 -16.11
CA MET A 56 -4.50 -20.89 -15.04
C MET A 56 -5.46 -19.71 -14.85
N THR A 57 -6.71 -20.02 -14.57
CA THR A 57 -7.71 -19.03 -14.13
C THR A 57 -7.36 -18.49 -12.74
N ILE A 58 -8.03 -17.40 -12.31
CA ILE A 58 -7.78 -16.83 -10.99
C ILE A 58 -8.22 -17.82 -9.89
N GLU A 59 -9.31 -18.53 -10.14
CA GLU A 59 -9.86 -19.55 -9.26
C GLU A 59 -8.90 -20.73 -9.09
N ASP A 60 -8.32 -21.24 -10.20
CA ASP A 60 -7.32 -22.32 -10.14
C ASP A 60 -6.06 -21.88 -9.39
N ARG A 61 -5.59 -20.65 -9.64
CA ARG A 61 -4.45 -20.07 -8.92
C ARG A 61 -4.72 -20.00 -7.41
N GLU A 62 -5.94 -19.63 -7.02
CA GLU A 62 -6.33 -19.57 -5.61
C GLU A 62 -6.25 -20.94 -4.94
N GLU A 63 -6.75 -22.00 -5.59
CA GLU A 63 -6.66 -23.37 -5.06
C GLU A 63 -5.22 -23.83 -4.92
N VAL A 64 -4.35 -23.55 -5.91
CA VAL A 64 -2.91 -23.83 -5.80
C VAL A 64 -2.30 -23.07 -4.62
N PHE A 65 -2.61 -21.77 -4.46
CA PHE A 65 -2.10 -20.98 -3.34
C PHE A 65 -2.58 -21.52 -1.99
N LYS A 66 -3.81 -22.02 -1.87
CA LYS A 66 -4.32 -22.66 -0.65
C LYS A 66 -3.53 -23.92 -0.31
N ILE A 67 -3.32 -24.80 -1.29
CA ILE A 67 -2.57 -26.07 -1.11
C ILE A 67 -1.16 -25.79 -0.57
N PHE A 68 -0.44 -24.85 -1.17
CA PHE A 68 0.94 -24.56 -0.78
C PHE A 68 1.08 -23.55 0.37
N SER A 69 -0.01 -22.89 0.79
CA SER A 69 0.03 -21.85 1.84
C SER A 69 0.71 -22.34 3.12
N ASN A 70 0.31 -23.53 3.59
CA ASN A 70 0.83 -24.12 4.82
C ASN A 70 2.30 -24.51 4.66
N TYR A 71 2.65 -25.14 3.53
CA TYR A 71 4.03 -25.52 3.23
C TYR A 71 4.95 -24.30 3.19
N ILE A 72 4.58 -23.24 2.45
CA ILE A 72 5.39 -22.02 2.33
C ILE A 72 5.55 -21.38 3.71
N LYS A 73 4.48 -21.23 4.49
CA LYS A 73 4.56 -20.64 5.85
C LYS A 73 5.50 -21.42 6.76
N ALA A 74 5.45 -22.74 6.72
CA ALA A 74 6.27 -23.61 7.58
C ALA A 74 7.74 -23.69 7.14
N ASN A 75 8.02 -23.57 5.84
CA ASN A 75 9.35 -23.78 5.27
C ASN A 75 10.07 -22.48 4.86
N THR A 76 9.43 -21.32 5.00
CA THR A 76 10.08 -20.03 4.75
C THR A 76 11.17 -19.79 5.80
N PRO A 77 12.44 -19.57 5.39
CA PRO A 77 13.50 -19.30 6.34
C PRO A 77 13.24 -18.07 7.20
N ASN A 78 13.59 -18.14 8.49
CA ASN A 78 13.38 -17.06 9.47
C ASN A 78 13.89 -15.68 9.03
N ARG A 79 14.96 -15.63 8.23
CA ARG A 79 15.51 -14.38 7.68
C ARG A 79 14.51 -13.60 6.80
N PHE A 80 13.46 -14.25 6.30
CA PHE A 80 12.42 -13.65 5.47
C PHE A 80 11.10 -13.41 6.22
N HIS A 81 10.98 -13.89 7.46
CA HIS A 81 9.84 -13.54 8.29
C HIS A 81 9.88 -12.06 8.67
N LYS A 82 8.69 -11.48 8.84
CA LYS A 82 8.58 -10.11 9.35
C LYS A 82 9.25 -10.08 10.72
N LYS A 83 10.25 -9.22 10.90
CA LYS A 83 10.82 -8.97 12.23
C LYS A 83 9.69 -8.44 13.10
N GLU A 84 9.35 -9.17 14.15
CA GLU A 84 8.54 -8.62 15.23
C GLU A 84 9.38 -7.51 15.85
N ASN A 85 8.92 -6.26 15.74
CA ASN A 85 9.58 -5.15 16.41
C ASN A 85 9.35 -5.35 17.92
N THR A 86 10.37 -5.86 18.62
CA THR A 86 10.46 -5.79 20.08
C THR A 86 11.00 -4.42 20.49
#